data_AF-A0A2Z6MAS2-F1
#
_entry.id   AF-A0A2Z6MAS2-F1
#
_cell.length_a   1.000
_cell.length_b   1.000
_cell.length_c   1.000
_cell.angle_alpha   90.00
_cell.angle_beta   90.00
_cell.angle_gamma   90.00
#
_symmetry.space_group_name_H-M   'P 1'
#
loop_
_entity.id
_entity.type
_entity.pdbx_description
1 polymer ?
#
loop_
_entity_poly.entity_id
_entity_poly.type
_entity_poly.pdbx_seq_one_letter_code
_entity_poly.pdbx_strand_id
1 'polypeptide(L)'
;MELRLQIFLISLLLVLFVPFSSSSKPKDPFLGIAPQDEKYFKSSDVIKCKDGSANFNKDQLNDDFCDCPDGTDEPGTSACPRGKFYCRNAGHSPLYLFSSRVNDGICDCCDGSDEYDGKAKCPNTCWEAGKVARDKLKKKIATYQEGVKVRKQAIEQAHLALEKDAAELSKLKKEESILKGVVKQLKDHKEQIDKAEEKERLQKEKEEKEKKEAEEKEKANEKNNKADEEDTELENEAEKQSHIEDDSAASNHEKIEVQEDSPVYQDEAEETLADTLDNFVEATDTPGSEGSLLNKAEENAKESEREPAVESETDLKTGEPESSEEVINKVSA
;
A
#
# COMPACT_ATOMS: atom_id res chain seq x y z
N MET A 1 -57.70 76.14 -10.71
CA MET A 1 -57.87 74.83 -11.38
C MET A 1 -56.60 74.40 -12.11
N GLU A 2 -55.96 75.32 -12.85
CA GLU A 2 -54.67 75.15 -13.54
C GLU A 2 -53.59 74.38 -12.75
N LEU A 3 -53.28 74.81 -11.51
CA LEU A 3 -52.20 74.21 -10.71
C LEU A 3 -52.49 72.76 -10.27
N ARG A 4 -53.76 72.43 -10.01
CA ARG A 4 -54.17 71.07 -9.63
C ARG A 4 -54.12 70.12 -10.84
N LEU A 5 -54.43 70.63 -12.03
CA LEU A 5 -54.36 69.86 -13.27
C LEU A 5 -52.90 69.55 -13.66
N GLN A 6 -51.99 70.51 -13.48
CA GLN A 6 -50.55 70.30 -13.70
C GLN A 6 -49.95 69.27 -12.74
N ILE A 7 -50.29 69.32 -11.44
CA ILE A 7 -49.83 68.33 -10.46
C ILE A 7 -50.34 66.93 -10.80
N PHE A 8 -51.60 66.81 -11.25
CA PHE A 8 -52.16 65.54 -11.71
C PHE A 8 -51.45 65.00 -12.96
N LEU A 9 -51.13 65.86 -13.94
CA LEU A 9 -50.42 65.46 -15.14
C LEU A 9 -48.96 65.04 -14.85
N ILE A 10 -48.25 65.74 -13.96
CA ILE A 10 -46.90 65.37 -13.54
C ILE A 10 -46.91 64.04 -12.76
N SER A 11 -47.90 63.83 -11.89
CA SER A 11 -48.09 62.56 -11.18
C SER A 11 -48.39 61.40 -12.13
N LEU A 12 -49.27 61.62 -13.12
CA LEU A 12 -49.58 60.63 -14.17
C LEU A 12 -48.34 60.29 -15.02
N LEU A 13 -47.51 61.29 -15.32
CA LEU A 13 -46.26 61.10 -16.08
C LEU A 13 -45.21 60.34 -15.25
N LEU A 14 -45.12 60.56 -13.94
CA LEU A 14 -44.24 59.81 -13.04
C LEU A 14 -44.67 58.34 -12.88
N VAL A 15 -45.97 58.03 -12.92
CA VAL A 15 -46.48 56.64 -12.89
C VAL A 15 -46.22 55.90 -14.21
N LEU A 16 -46.12 56.60 -15.34
CA LEU A 16 -45.79 56.01 -16.65
C LEU A 16 -44.29 55.75 -16.85
N PHE A 17 -43.42 56.34 -16.04
CA PHE A 17 -41.96 56.18 -16.09
C PHE A 17 -41.40 55.25 -15.00
N VAL A 18 -42.24 54.46 -14.33
CA VAL A 18 -41.73 53.41 -13.43
C VAL A 18 -41.16 52.28 -14.30
N PRO A 19 -39.84 51.99 -14.24
CA PRO A 19 -39.30 50.85 -14.97
C PRO A 19 -39.98 49.58 -14.45
N PHE A 20 -40.62 48.84 -15.35
CA PHE A 20 -41.09 47.49 -15.05
C PHE A 20 -39.85 46.65 -14.77
N SER A 21 -39.60 46.30 -13.51
CA SER A 21 -38.61 45.28 -13.16
C SER A 21 -39.13 43.95 -13.68
N SER A 22 -38.69 43.55 -14.87
CA SER A 22 -38.95 42.21 -15.38
C SER A 22 -38.06 41.23 -14.63
N SER A 23 -38.66 40.49 -13.70
CA SER A 23 -38.10 39.24 -13.18
C SER A 23 -38.14 38.22 -14.32
N SER A 24 -36.99 37.66 -14.69
CA SER A 24 -36.89 36.62 -15.70
C SER A 24 -36.56 35.31 -14.99
N LYS A 25 -37.52 34.40 -14.92
CA LYS A 25 -37.24 33.03 -14.50
C LYS A 25 -36.26 32.38 -15.49
N PRO A 26 -35.25 31.63 -15.02
CA PRO A 26 -34.32 30.93 -15.90
C PRO A 26 -35.09 29.91 -16.74
N LYS A 27 -34.66 29.72 -17.99
CA LYS A 27 -35.27 28.74 -18.90
C LYS A 27 -35.01 27.30 -18.46
N ASP A 28 -33.85 27.06 -17.85
CA ASP A 28 -33.49 25.78 -17.25
C ASP A 28 -33.82 25.82 -15.75
N PRO A 29 -34.78 25.00 -15.27
CA PRO A 29 -35.13 24.97 -13.85
C PRO A 29 -33.97 24.47 -12.96
N PHE A 30 -32.96 23.80 -13.53
CA PHE A 30 -31.78 23.34 -12.81
C PHE A 30 -30.57 24.27 -12.94
N LEU A 31 -30.75 25.48 -13.47
CA LEU A 31 -29.68 26.47 -13.54
C LEU A 31 -29.12 26.77 -12.14
N GLY A 32 -27.79 26.90 -12.05
CA GLY A 32 -27.09 27.22 -10.81
C GLY A 32 -27.01 26.06 -9.79
N ILE A 33 -27.53 24.87 -10.12
CA ILE A 33 -27.44 23.68 -9.28
C ILE A 33 -26.17 22.90 -9.60
N ALA A 34 -25.44 22.50 -8.56
CA ALA A 34 -24.27 21.66 -8.73
C ALA A 34 -24.65 20.20 -9.04
N PRO A 35 -23.88 19.45 -9.86
CA PRO A 35 -24.21 18.08 -10.25
C PRO A 35 -24.49 17.14 -9.07
N GLN A 36 -23.77 17.29 -7.96
CA GLN A 36 -23.97 16.50 -6.74
C GLN A 36 -25.33 16.77 -6.05
N ASP A 37 -25.89 17.96 -6.24
CA ASP A 37 -27.15 18.38 -5.64
C ASP A 37 -28.37 18.11 -6.55
N GLU A 38 -28.16 17.77 -7.83
CA GLU A 38 -29.28 17.52 -8.76
C GLU A 38 -30.27 16.47 -8.24
N LYS A 39 -29.76 15.40 -7.60
CA LYS A 39 -30.60 14.34 -7.04
C LYS A 39 -31.52 14.86 -5.94
N TYR A 40 -31.06 15.80 -5.13
CA TYR A 40 -31.84 16.43 -4.06
C TYR A 40 -33.05 17.17 -4.65
N PHE A 41 -32.82 18.02 -5.65
CA PHE A 41 -33.86 18.82 -6.31
C PHE A 41 -34.77 18.00 -7.26
N LYS A 42 -34.34 16.81 -7.67
CA LYS A 42 -35.14 15.88 -8.51
C LYS A 42 -36.00 14.91 -7.70
N SER A 43 -35.76 14.78 -6.39
CA SER A 43 -36.27 13.66 -5.59
C SER A 43 -37.77 13.68 -5.29
N SER A 44 -38.39 14.86 -5.25
CA SER A 44 -39.78 15.05 -4.81
C SER A 44 -40.35 16.35 -5.39
N ASP A 45 -41.67 16.45 -5.49
CA ASP A 45 -42.38 17.68 -5.87
C ASP A 45 -42.40 18.71 -4.73
N VAL A 46 -42.27 18.25 -3.48
CA VAL A 46 -42.07 19.08 -2.29
C VAL A 46 -40.64 18.86 -1.80
N ILE A 47 -39.86 19.94 -1.78
CA ILE A 47 -38.45 19.95 -1.43
C ILE A 47 -38.31 20.66 -0.08
N LYS A 48 -37.48 20.13 0.81
CA LYS A 48 -37.20 20.78 2.10
C LYS A 48 -36.12 21.85 1.89
N CYS A 49 -36.06 22.90 2.70
CA CYS A 49 -34.84 23.71 2.76
C CYS A 49 -33.73 22.87 3.39
N LYS A 50 -32.47 23.07 3.00
CA LYS A 50 -31.34 22.25 3.51
C LYS A 50 -31.10 22.48 5.01
N ASP A 51 -31.42 23.67 5.51
CA ASP A 51 -31.44 24.02 6.94
C ASP A 51 -32.65 23.48 7.71
N GLY A 52 -33.63 22.87 7.04
CA GLY A 52 -34.84 22.31 7.62
C GLY A 52 -35.89 23.33 8.09
N SER A 53 -35.72 24.62 7.75
CA SER A 53 -36.59 25.70 8.23
C SER A 53 -37.98 25.72 7.58
N ALA A 54 -38.07 25.35 6.30
CA ALA A 54 -39.31 25.32 5.53
C ALA A 54 -39.30 24.20 4.47
N ASN A 55 -40.40 24.11 3.72
CA ASN A 55 -40.49 23.29 2.50
C ASN A 55 -41.14 24.13 1.41
N PHE A 56 -40.76 23.90 0.17
CA PHE A 56 -41.25 24.58 -1.02
C PHE A 56 -41.60 23.58 -2.11
N ASN A 57 -42.51 23.94 -3.01
CA ASN A 57 -42.85 23.12 -4.17
C ASN A 57 -41.82 23.32 -5.28
N LYS A 58 -41.73 22.35 -6.19
CA LYS A 58 -40.82 22.42 -7.34
C LYS A 58 -41.03 23.63 -8.26
N ASP A 59 -42.24 24.19 -8.30
CA ASP A 59 -42.56 25.41 -9.06
C ASP A 59 -41.99 26.69 -8.42
N GLN A 60 -41.62 26.61 -7.13
CA GLN A 60 -40.94 27.65 -6.36
C GLN A 60 -39.40 27.51 -6.42
N LEU A 61 -38.89 26.51 -7.15
CA LEU A 61 -37.45 26.41 -7.40
C LEU A 61 -37.07 27.39 -8.52
N ASN A 62 -36.14 28.30 -8.25
CA ASN A 62 -35.67 29.31 -9.19
C ASN A 62 -36.81 30.19 -9.73
N ASP A 63 -37.69 30.61 -8.84
CA ASP A 63 -38.89 31.35 -9.15
C ASP A 63 -38.74 32.87 -8.93
N ASP A 64 -37.52 33.29 -8.54
CA ASP A 64 -37.09 34.65 -8.21
C ASP A 64 -37.75 35.21 -6.94
N PHE A 65 -38.18 34.33 -6.04
CA PHE A 65 -38.66 34.66 -4.71
C PHE A 65 -37.95 33.81 -3.66
N CYS A 66 -37.62 34.40 -2.51
CA CYS A 66 -36.85 33.71 -1.47
C CYS A 66 -37.77 33.13 -0.38
N ASP A 67 -38.10 31.85 -0.52
CA ASP A 67 -38.86 31.03 0.42
C ASP A 67 -37.97 30.36 1.49
N CYS A 68 -36.72 29.99 1.17
CA CYS A 68 -35.80 29.41 2.13
C CYS A 68 -34.80 30.44 2.71
N PRO A 69 -34.68 30.59 4.04
CA PRO A 69 -33.67 31.42 4.69
C PRO A 69 -32.22 31.08 4.31
N ASP A 70 -31.94 29.83 3.97
CA ASP A 70 -30.63 29.36 3.50
C ASP A 70 -30.40 29.53 1.99
N GLY A 71 -31.43 29.92 1.23
CA GLY A 71 -31.41 30.09 -0.22
C GLY A 71 -31.40 28.80 -1.03
N THR A 72 -31.85 27.68 -0.46
CA THR A 72 -31.92 26.39 -1.15
C THR A 72 -32.81 26.42 -2.39
N ASP A 73 -33.89 27.19 -2.36
CA ASP A 73 -34.90 27.35 -3.39
C ASP A 73 -34.46 28.22 -4.57
N GLU A 74 -33.46 29.07 -4.39
CA GLU A 74 -33.00 30.00 -5.43
C GLU A 74 -31.51 29.80 -5.82
N PRO A 75 -31.09 28.59 -6.25
CA PRO A 75 -29.71 28.34 -6.69
C PRO A 75 -29.35 29.01 -8.03
N GLY A 76 -30.34 29.35 -8.85
CA GLY A 76 -30.23 29.87 -10.20
C GLY A 76 -30.61 31.34 -10.37
N THR A 77 -30.96 32.03 -9.28
CA THR A 77 -31.38 33.44 -9.29
C THR A 77 -30.64 34.27 -8.23
N SER A 78 -30.91 35.57 -8.19
CA SER A 78 -30.38 36.50 -7.20
C SER A 78 -31.30 36.72 -5.98
N ALA A 79 -32.44 36.03 -5.89
CA ALA A 79 -33.50 36.37 -4.94
C ALA A 79 -33.13 36.13 -3.47
N CYS A 80 -32.31 35.12 -3.17
CA CYS A 80 -31.92 34.80 -1.80
C CYS A 80 -30.53 35.34 -1.44
N PRO A 81 -30.36 36.12 -0.34
CA PRO A 81 -29.07 36.75 0.01
C PRO A 81 -27.97 35.77 0.44
N ARG A 82 -28.34 34.56 0.87
CA ARG A 82 -27.40 33.48 1.24
C ARG A 82 -27.23 32.44 0.13
N GLY A 83 -27.95 32.62 -0.99
CA GLY A 83 -27.90 31.72 -2.14
C GLY A 83 -26.53 31.69 -2.79
N LYS A 84 -26.22 30.55 -3.42
CA LYS A 84 -24.99 30.35 -4.17
C LYS A 84 -25.31 29.77 -5.53
N PHE A 85 -24.78 30.39 -6.57
CA PHE A 85 -24.92 29.97 -7.95
C PHE A 85 -23.74 29.12 -8.39
N TYR A 86 -24.00 27.97 -9.00
CA TYR A 86 -22.96 27.09 -9.53
C TYR A 86 -22.72 27.32 -11.02
N CYS A 87 -21.55 27.88 -11.36
CA CYS A 87 -21.04 27.88 -12.73
C CYS A 87 -20.50 26.49 -13.08
N ARG A 88 -21.08 25.84 -14.09
CA ARG A 88 -20.62 24.53 -14.54
C ARG A 88 -19.28 24.62 -15.26
N ASN A 89 -19.04 25.71 -16.00
CA ASN A 89 -17.78 26.05 -16.67
C ASN A 89 -17.21 24.88 -17.48
N ALA A 90 -18.03 24.23 -18.31
CA ALA A 90 -17.61 23.04 -19.05
C ALA A 90 -16.32 23.30 -19.86
N GLY A 91 -15.32 22.43 -19.68
CA GLY A 91 -13.98 22.61 -20.26
C GLY A 91 -13.01 23.41 -19.39
N HIS A 92 -13.47 23.99 -18.28
CA HIS A 92 -12.68 24.62 -17.24
C HIS A 92 -13.08 24.11 -15.84
N SER A 93 -12.62 24.76 -14.77
CA SER A 93 -12.98 24.44 -13.39
C SER A 93 -14.32 25.09 -13.03
N PRO A 94 -15.21 24.36 -12.34
CA PRO A 94 -16.45 24.93 -11.83
C PRO A 94 -16.19 25.98 -10.75
N LEU A 95 -17.14 26.87 -10.55
CA LEU A 95 -17.05 27.99 -9.61
C LEU A 95 -18.39 28.19 -8.91
N TYR A 96 -18.36 28.60 -7.65
CA TYR A 96 -19.54 29.10 -6.95
C TYR A 96 -19.49 30.61 -6.85
N LEU A 97 -20.59 31.26 -7.22
CA LEU A 97 -20.81 32.69 -7.06
C LEU A 97 -21.83 32.94 -5.95
N PHE A 98 -21.79 34.12 -5.36
CA PHE A 98 -22.89 34.59 -4.53
C PHE A 98 -24.07 34.93 -5.44
N SER A 99 -25.29 34.66 -4.98
CA SER A 99 -26.53 34.98 -5.70
C SER A 99 -26.61 36.43 -6.18
N SER A 100 -26.00 37.36 -5.44
CA SER A 100 -25.95 38.79 -5.81
C SER A 100 -25.25 39.09 -7.14
N ARG A 101 -24.51 38.13 -7.70
CA ARG A 101 -23.81 38.26 -9.00
C ARG A 101 -24.58 37.64 -10.16
N VAL A 102 -25.76 37.08 -9.89
CA VAL A 102 -26.61 36.53 -10.94
C VAL A 102 -27.42 37.67 -11.55
N ASN A 103 -27.30 37.87 -12.86
CA ASN A 103 -27.93 38.97 -13.61
C ASN A 103 -27.59 40.37 -13.05
N ASP A 104 -26.37 40.58 -12.58
CA ASP A 104 -25.88 41.89 -12.13
C ASP A 104 -25.26 42.73 -13.26
N GLY A 105 -25.15 42.14 -14.46
CA GLY A 105 -24.60 42.74 -15.67
C GLY A 105 -23.11 42.50 -15.87
N ILE A 106 -22.46 41.71 -15.01
CA ILE A 106 -21.04 41.36 -15.06
C ILE A 106 -20.89 39.87 -15.37
N CYS A 107 -20.01 39.53 -16.31
CA CYS A 107 -19.71 38.14 -16.63
C CYS A 107 -18.68 37.56 -15.65
N ASP A 108 -19.13 36.90 -14.59
CA ASP A 108 -18.31 36.20 -13.60
C ASP A 108 -18.06 34.73 -13.99
N CYS A 109 -19.06 34.02 -14.53
CA CYS A 109 -18.85 32.66 -15.04
C CYS A 109 -18.17 32.71 -16.42
N CYS A 110 -17.17 31.85 -16.68
CA CYS A 110 -16.55 31.80 -18.01
C CYS A 110 -17.51 31.26 -19.08
N ASP A 111 -18.56 30.55 -18.69
CA ASP A 111 -19.59 30.04 -19.60
C ASP A 111 -20.73 31.05 -19.82
N GLY A 112 -20.74 32.15 -19.07
CA GLY A 112 -21.75 33.21 -19.12
C GLY A 112 -23.11 32.80 -18.58
N SER A 113 -23.19 31.72 -17.80
CA SER A 113 -24.45 31.17 -17.30
C SER A 113 -25.11 32.00 -16.18
N ASP A 114 -24.35 32.89 -15.56
CA ASP A 114 -24.76 33.87 -14.55
C ASP A 114 -25.61 35.02 -15.12
N GLU A 115 -25.42 35.38 -16.39
CA GLU A 115 -26.10 36.49 -17.07
C GLU A 115 -27.07 35.99 -18.15
N TYR A 116 -28.15 35.33 -17.71
CA TYR A 116 -29.10 34.65 -18.60
C TYR A 116 -30.32 35.49 -19.00
N ASP A 117 -30.55 36.64 -18.36
CA ASP A 117 -31.70 37.51 -18.63
C ASP A 117 -31.57 38.31 -19.94
N GLY A 118 -30.40 38.26 -20.58
CA GLY A 118 -30.11 38.89 -21.86
C GLY A 118 -29.77 40.39 -21.77
N LYS A 119 -29.65 40.97 -20.58
CA LYS A 119 -29.20 42.36 -20.39
C LYS A 119 -27.71 42.51 -20.65
N ALA A 120 -26.90 41.51 -20.26
CA ALA A 120 -25.50 41.38 -20.63
C ALA A 120 -25.28 40.27 -21.67
N LYS A 121 -24.24 40.41 -22.49
CA LYS A 121 -23.83 39.38 -23.46
C LYS A 121 -22.52 38.77 -23.01
N CYS A 122 -22.59 37.61 -22.36
CA CYS A 122 -21.42 36.89 -21.88
C CYS A 122 -21.03 35.76 -22.85
N PRO A 123 -19.93 35.90 -23.61
CA PRO A 123 -19.45 34.83 -24.47
C PRO A 123 -18.79 33.72 -23.64
N ASN A 124 -18.93 32.47 -24.08
CA ASN A 124 -18.26 31.35 -23.44
C ASN A 124 -16.75 31.36 -23.75
N THR A 125 -15.93 31.54 -22.72
CA THR A 125 -14.46 31.58 -22.77
C THR A 125 -13.81 30.41 -22.03
N CYS A 126 -14.60 29.46 -21.50
CA CYS A 126 -14.09 28.37 -20.67
C CYS A 126 -13.08 27.48 -21.38
N TRP A 127 -13.23 27.28 -22.69
CA TRP A 127 -12.27 26.49 -23.45
C TRP A 127 -10.88 27.13 -23.41
N GLU A 128 -10.78 28.43 -23.60
CA GLU A 128 -9.48 29.12 -23.56
C GLU A 128 -8.93 29.21 -22.14
N ALA A 129 -9.77 29.61 -21.17
CA ALA A 129 -9.40 29.71 -19.75
C ALA A 129 -8.88 28.36 -19.19
N GLY A 130 -9.50 27.24 -19.57
CA GLY A 130 -9.10 25.91 -19.12
C GLY A 130 -7.90 25.30 -19.85
N LYS A 131 -7.36 25.93 -20.91
CA LYS A 131 -6.35 25.33 -21.78
C LYS A 131 -5.12 24.85 -21.03
N VAL A 132 -4.54 25.70 -20.17
CA VAL A 132 -3.33 25.39 -19.40
C VAL A 132 -3.54 24.17 -18.49
N ALA A 133 -4.67 24.12 -17.79
CA ALA A 133 -5.01 23.00 -16.92
C ALA A 133 -5.20 21.69 -17.69
N ARG A 134 -5.90 21.74 -18.85
CA ARG A 134 -6.10 20.57 -19.71
C ARG A 134 -4.80 20.07 -20.30
N ASP A 135 -3.92 20.96 -20.77
CA ASP A 135 -2.62 20.58 -21.31
C ASP A 135 -1.72 19.94 -20.24
N LYS A 136 -1.75 20.49 -19.01
CA LYS A 136 -1.07 19.88 -17.85
C LYS A 136 -1.63 18.49 -17.53
N LEU A 137 -2.95 18.32 -17.54
CA LEU A 137 -3.61 17.04 -17.29
C LEU A 137 -3.26 16.01 -18.39
N LYS A 138 -3.29 16.42 -19.66
CA LYS A 138 -2.90 15.56 -20.79
C LYS A 138 -1.46 15.03 -20.65
N LYS A 139 -0.53 15.90 -20.26
CA LYS A 139 0.86 15.48 -19.99
C LYS A 139 0.94 14.45 -18.86
N LYS A 140 0.24 14.68 -17.74
CA LYS A 140 0.19 13.72 -16.62
C LYS A 140 -0.40 12.37 -17.05
N ILE A 141 -1.48 12.38 -17.83
CA ILE A 141 -2.11 11.16 -18.35
C ILE A 141 -1.13 10.39 -19.24
N ALA A 142 -0.42 11.07 -20.14
CA ALA A 142 0.57 10.45 -21.01
C ALA A 142 1.69 9.77 -20.19
N THR A 143 2.26 10.47 -19.21
CA THR A 143 3.29 9.91 -18.32
C THR A 143 2.77 8.71 -17.53
N TYR A 144 1.53 8.76 -17.03
CA TYR A 144 0.93 7.64 -16.32
C TYR A 144 0.72 6.42 -17.23
N GLN A 145 0.23 6.64 -18.45
CA GLN A 145 0.05 5.58 -19.44
C GLN A 145 1.37 4.91 -19.83
N GLU A 146 2.45 5.69 -19.96
CA GLU A 146 3.79 5.16 -20.16
C GLU A 146 4.23 4.30 -18.97
N GLY A 147 4.04 4.79 -17.75
CA GLY A 147 4.35 4.03 -16.52
C GLY A 147 3.55 2.72 -16.41
N VAL A 148 2.27 2.72 -16.79
CA VAL A 148 1.43 1.51 -16.81
C VAL A 148 1.97 0.47 -17.80
N LYS A 149 2.46 0.89 -18.98
CA LYS A 149 3.07 -0.03 -19.96
C LYS A 149 4.34 -0.67 -19.41
N VAL A 150 5.23 0.12 -18.81
CA VAL A 150 6.47 -0.39 -18.21
C VAL A 150 6.15 -1.35 -17.07
N ARG A 151 5.21 -1.00 -16.18
CA ARG A 151 4.76 -1.88 -15.10
C ARG A 151 4.24 -3.21 -15.62
N LYS A 152 3.43 -3.20 -16.69
CA LYS A 152 2.94 -4.43 -17.30
C LYS A 152 4.07 -5.33 -17.79
N GLN A 153 5.05 -4.77 -18.50
CA GLN A 153 6.22 -5.53 -18.97
C GLN A 153 7.05 -6.09 -17.81
N ALA A 154 7.25 -5.31 -16.75
CA ALA A 154 7.98 -5.76 -15.56
C ALA A 154 7.26 -6.92 -14.84
N ILE A 155 5.93 -6.89 -14.76
CA ILE A 155 5.13 -7.99 -14.19
C ILE A 155 5.27 -9.26 -15.03
N GLU A 156 5.19 -9.15 -16.35
CA GLU A 156 5.38 -10.30 -17.26
C GLU A 156 6.80 -10.89 -17.13
N GLN A 157 7.82 -10.04 -17.06
CA GLN A 157 9.20 -10.48 -16.86
C GLN A 157 9.41 -11.13 -15.49
N ALA A 158 8.81 -10.59 -14.43
CA ALA A 158 8.88 -11.16 -13.09
C ALA A 158 8.24 -12.56 -13.05
N HIS A 159 7.11 -12.76 -13.72
CA HIS A 159 6.47 -14.07 -13.80
C HIS A 159 7.39 -15.10 -14.47
N LEU A 160 8.00 -14.74 -15.61
CA LEU A 160 8.94 -15.60 -16.32
C LEU A 160 10.20 -15.91 -15.49
N ALA A 161 10.69 -14.95 -14.70
CA ALA A 161 11.82 -15.17 -13.81
C ALA A 161 11.47 -16.17 -12.70
N LEU A 162 10.31 -16.00 -12.06
CA LEU A 162 9.83 -16.91 -11.02
C LEU A 162 9.66 -18.35 -11.53
N GLU A 163 9.14 -18.53 -12.74
CA GLU A 163 9.04 -19.86 -13.37
C GLU A 163 10.41 -20.50 -13.59
N LYS A 164 11.40 -19.73 -14.05
CA LYS A 164 12.77 -20.21 -14.25
C LYS A 164 13.43 -20.58 -12.92
N ASP A 165 13.34 -19.70 -11.93
CA ASP A 165 13.93 -19.91 -10.61
C ASP A 165 13.31 -21.14 -9.93
N ALA A 166 11.98 -21.33 -10.05
CA ALA A 166 11.30 -22.52 -9.55
C ALA A 166 11.79 -23.81 -10.22
N ALA A 167 12.01 -23.78 -11.54
CA ALA A 167 12.54 -24.91 -12.28
C ALA A 167 13.99 -25.25 -11.90
N GLU A 168 14.84 -24.24 -11.71
CA GLU A 168 16.22 -24.42 -11.26
C GLU A 168 16.29 -24.97 -9.83
N LEU A 169 15.48 -24.40 -8.92
CA LEU A 169 15.38 -24.86 -7.53
C LEU A 169 14.94 -26.33 -7.45
N SER A 170 14.04 -26.78 -8.32
CA SER A 170 13.66 -28.20 -8.42
C SER A 170 14.84 -29.10 -8.84
N LYS A 171 15.69 -28.64 -9.76
CA LYS A 171 16.88 -29.38 -10.19
C LYS A 171 17.92 -29.46 -9.07
N LEU A 172 18.25 -28.33 -8.45
CA LEU A 172 19.21 -28.28 -7.36
C LEU A 172 18.78 -29.13 -6.17
N LYS A 173 17.48 -29.16 -5.83
CA LYS A 173 16.94 -30.07 -4.79
C LYS A 173 17.18 -31.55 -5.11
N LYS A 174 17.07 -31.95 -6.38
CA LYS A 174 17.34 -33.33 -6.79
C LYS A 174 18.83 -33.65 -6.68
N GLU A 175 19.69 -32.75 -7.14
CA GLU A 175 21.15 -32.89 -7.03
C GLU A 175 21.60 -32.97 -5.57
N GLU A 176 21.08 -32.09 -4.71
CA GLU A 176 21.33 -32.11 -3.26
C GLU A 176 20.94 -33.46 -2.65
N SER A 177 19.76 -34.00 -3.01
CA SER A 177 19.31 -35.31 -2.51
C SER A 177 20.23 -36.46 -2.94
N ILE A 178 20.71 -36.44 -4.19
CA ILE A 178 21.65 -37.45 -4.69
C ILE A 178 22.96 -37.34 -3.93
N LEU A 179 23.50 -36.12 -3.80
CA LEU A 179 24.78 -35.88 -3.14
C LEU A 179 24.73 -36.27 -1.65
N LYS A 180 23.63 -35.98 -0.95
CA LYS A 180 23.38 -36.45 0.42
C LYS A 180 23.42 -37.99 0.51
N GLY A 181 22.83 -38.67 -0.47
CA GLY A 181 22.88 -40.13 -0.57
C GLY A 181 24.30 -40.66 -0.70
N VAL A 182 25.09 -40.07 -1.61
CA VAL A 182 26.50 -40.45 -1.84
C VAL A 182 27.35 -40.18 -0.59
N VAL A 183 27.18 -39.02 0.06
CA VAL A 183 27.89 -38.69 1.31
C VAL A 183 27.59 -39.72 2.40
N LYS A 184 26.33 -40.16 2.52
CA LYS A 184 25.95 -41.21 3.48
C LYS A 184 26.65 -42.53 3.13
N GLN A 185 26.61 -42.96 1.88
CA GLN A 185 27.28 -44.19 1.44
C GLN A 185 28.79 -44.16 1.70
N LEU A 186 29.46 -43.04 1.40
CA LEU A 186 30.89 -42.88 1.66
C LEU A 186 31.20 -42.91 3.16
N LYS A 187 30.33 -42.35 4.00
CA LYS A 187 30.47 -42.41 5.46
C LYS A 187 30.33 -43.84 5.97
N ASP A 188 29.32 -44.56 5.52
CA ASP A 188 29.07 -45.96 5.90
C ASP A 188 30.22 -46.87 5.41
N HIS A 189 30.74 -46.64 4.20
CA HIS A 189 31.87 -47.39 3.65
C HIS A 189 33.18 -47.10 4.41
N LYS A 190 33.41 -45.84 4.79
CA LYS A 190 34.55 -45.48 5.63
C LYS A 190 34.50 -46.21 6.98
N GLU A 191 33.35 -46.23 7.63
CA GLU A 191 33.20 -46.95 8.90
C GLU A 191 33.43 -48.46 8.77
N GLN A 192 33.03 -49.06 7.65
CA GLN A 192 33.32 -50.47 7.37
C GLN A 192 34.82 -50.73 7.17
N ILE A 193 35.52 -49.85 6.46
CA ILE A 193 36.97 -49.92 6.29
C ILE A 193 37.66 -49.81 7.66
N ASP A 194 37.32 -48.79 8.45
CA ASP A 194 37.93 -48.57 9.78
C ASP A 194 37.75 -49.81 10.68
N LYS A 195 36.56 -50.43 10.67
CA LYS A 195 36.27 -51.69 11.40
C LYS A 195 37.06 -52.89 10.85
N ALA A 196 37.26 -52.97 9.54
CA ALA A 196 38.03 -54.04 8.92
C ALA A 196 39.52 -53.92 9.25
N GLU A 197 40.08 -52.71 9.17
CA GLU A 197 41.45 -52.41 9.55
C GLU A 197 41.71 -52.72 11.03
N GLU A 198 40.79 -52.37 11.93
CA GLU A 198 40.92 -52.70 13.35
C GLU A 198 40.91 -54.21 13.60
N LYS A 199 40.01 -54.95 12.94
CA LYS A 199 39.97 -56.42 13.03
C LYS A 199 41.26 -57.05 12.51
N GLU A 200 41.78 -56.58 11.38
CA GLU A 200 43.03 -57.08 10.81
C GLU A 200 44.21 -56.80 11.75
N ARG A 201 44.27 -55.61 12.36
CA ARG A 201 45.30 -55.27 13.36
C ARG A 201 45.26 -56.23 14.56
N LEU A 202 44.07 -56.46 15.13
CA LEU A 202 43.88 -57.39 16.25
C LEU A 202 44.22 -58.84 15.88
N GLN A 203 43.93 -59.26 14.65
CA GLN A 203 44.28 -60.60 14.19
C GLN A 203 45.80 -60.77 14.05
N LYS A 204 46.50 -59.78 13.46
CA LYS A 204 47.97 -59.79 13.38
C LYS A 204 48.62 -59.83 14.76
N GLU A 205 48.12 -59.06 15.73
CA GLU A 205 48.63 -59.11 17.12
C GLU A 205 48.43 -60.49 17.77
N LYS A 206 47.27 -61.14 17.54
CA LYS A 206 47.01 -62.50 18.04
C LYS A 206 47.94 -63.52 17.40
N GLU A 207 48.09 -63.50 16.08
CA GLU A 207 48.98 -64.40 15.35
C GLU A 207 50.45 -64.22 15.77
N GLU A 208 50.89 -62.98 16.02
CA GLU A 208 52.24 -62.70 16.53
C GLU A 208 52.41 -63.23 17.97
N LYS A 209 51.40 -63.06 18.82
CA LYS A 209 51.42 -63.60 20.19
C LYS A 209 51.46 -65.13 20.20
N GLU A 210 50.65 -65.78 19.38
CA GLU A 210 50.64 -67.24 19.23
C GLU A 210 51.98 -67.78 18.71
N LYS A 211 52.62 -67.08 17.76
CA LYS A 211 53.98 -67.42 17.30
C LYS A 211 55.01 -67.31 18.42
N LYS A 212 54.99 -66.21 19.20
CA LYS A 212 55.90 -66.04 20.35
C LYS A 212 55.69 -67.13 21.41
N GLU A 213 54.44 -67.47 21.72
CA GLU A 213 54.12 -68.55 22.67
C GLU A 213 54.54 -69.94 22.14
N ALA A 214 54.44 -70.19 20.83
CA ALA A 214 54.93 -71.42 20.22
C ALA A 214 56.46 -71.52 20.28
N GLU A 215 57.17 -70.44 19.95
CA GLU A 215 58.64 -70.37 20.08
C GLU A 215 59.11 -70.53 21.54
N GLU A 216 58.39 -69.98 22.51
CA GLU A 216 58.68 -70.18 23.94
C GLU A 216 58.43 -71.62 24.39
N LYS A 217 57.36 -72.27 23.91
CA LYS A 217 57.09 -73.69 24.18
C LYS A 217 58.14 -74.61 23.55
N GLU A 218 58.63 -74.29 22.34
CA GLU A 218 59.75 -75.01 21.72
C GLU A 218 61.04 -74.82 22.52
N LYS A 219 61.38 -73.60 22.94
CA LYS A 219 62.52 -73.31 23.82
C LYS A 219 62.40 -73.99 25.19
N ALA A 220 61.19 -74.14 25.73
CA ALA A 220 60.94 -74.85 26.99
C ALA A 220 61.08 -76.38 26.83
N ASN A 221 60.66 -76.94 25.68
CA ASN A 221 60.89 -78.36 25.36
C ASN A 221 62.37 -78.67 25.12
N GLU A 222 63.14 -77.72 24.59
CA GLU A 222 64.60 -77.85 24.44
C GLU A 222 65.32 -77.79 25.81
N LYS A 223 64.81 -77.00 26.76
CA LYS A 223 65.30 -76.94 28.15
C LYS A 223 64.94 -78.17 29.00
N ASN A 224 63.86 -78.89 28.70
CA ASN A 224 63.51 -80.15 29.40
C ASN A 224 64.45 -81.33 29.08
N ASN A 225 65.36 -81.20 28.12
CA ASN A 225 66.41 -82.20 27.85
C ASN A 225 67.76 -81.90 28.51
N LYS A 226 67.89 -80.83 29.31
CA LYS A 226 69.13 -80.49 30.02
C LYS A 226 68.90 -79.50 31.16
N ALA A 227 68.76 -80.01 32.38
CA ALA A 227 69.06 -79.27 33.60
C ALA A 227 69.24 -80.23 34.78
N ASP A 228 70.49 -80.67 34.99
CA ASP A 228 71.08 -80.93 36.31
C ASP A 228 72.19 -79.88 36.52
N GLU A 229 72.27 -79.39 37.75
CA GLU A 229 73.35 -78.64 38.44
C GLU A 229 73.57 -77.12 38.17
N GLU A 230 73.19 -76.33 39.20
CA GLU A 230 73.96 -75.37 40.05
C GLU A 230 75.01 -74.43 39.41
N ASP A 231 75.37 -73.26 39.95
CA ASP A 231 74.92 -72.27 40.95
C ASP A 231 75.98 -71.15 40.90
N THR A 232 75.72 -70.04 41.58
CA THR A 232 76.65 -69.04 42.14
C THR A 232 77.03 -67.78 41.36
N GLU A 233 77.43 -66.81 42.16
CA GLU A 233 77.03 -65.39 42.23
C GLU A 233 78.32 -64.53 42.37
N LEU A 234 78.22 -63.22 42.10
CA LEU A 234 78.78 -62.10 42.90
C LEU A 234 79.31 -60.90 42.07
N GLU A 235 78.99 -59.72 42.63
CA GLU A 235 79.18 -58.33 42.19
C GLU A 235 80.58 -57.74 42.47
N ASN A 236 80.93 -56.58 41.84
CA ASN A 236 80.98 -55.26 42.52
C ASN A 236 81.63 -54.10 41.71
N GLU A 237 80.93 -52.94 41.75
CA GLU A 237 81.30 -51.48 41.89
C GLU A 237 82.50 -50.86 41.11
N ALA A 238 82.61 -49.55 40.81
CA ALA A 238 82.11 -48.26 41.35
C ALA A 238 82.12 -47.18 40.20
N GLU A 239 81.69 -45.90 40.25
CA GLU A 239 81.88 -44.85 41.27
C GLU A 239 81.11 -43.53 40.90
N LYS A 240 80.52 -42.86 41.93
CA LYS A 240 80.36 -41.41 42.27
C LYS A 240 80.21 -40.27 41.22
N GLN A 241 79.62 -39.08 41.45
CA GLN A 241 78.71 -38.41 42.43
C GLN A 241 78.63 -36.90 41.98
N SER A 242 77.48 -36.22 41.86
CA SER A 242 76.94 -35.14 42.74
C SER A 242 75.92 -34.30 41.91
N HIS A 243 74.62 -34.23 42.28
CA HIS A 243 73.93 -33.24 43.15
C HIS A 243 73.94 -31.80 42.56
N ILE A 244 72.83 -31.05 42.37
CA ILE A 244 71.71 -30.70 43.27
C ILE A 244 70.50 -30.17 42.46
N GLU A 245 69.29 -30.71 42.76
CA GLU A 245 67.94 -30.12 43.04
C GLU A 245 67.40 -28.94 42.20
N ASP A 246 66.10 -28.68 42.03
CA ASP A 246 64.75 -29.27 42.13
C ASP A 246 63.85 -28.10 41.59
N ASP A 247 62.59 -28.19 41.18
CA ASP A 247 61.48 -28.83 41.86
C ASP A 247 60.21 -28.71 41.00
N SER A 248 59.35 -29.73 41.12
CA SER A 248 57.87 -29.71 41.07
C SER A 248 57.13 -29.13 39.84
N ALA A 249 55.93 -29.56 39.46
CA ALA A 249 55.09 -30.74 39.63
C ALA A 249 53.87 -30.43 38.71
N ALA A 250 53.36 -31.40 37.95
CA ALA A 250 52.10 -31.22 37.23
C ALA A 250 51.23 -32.47 37.29
N SER A 251 49.95 -32.21 37.56
CA SER A 251 48.92 -33.04 38.14
C SER A 251 48.10 -33.87 37.13
N ASN A 252 47.41 -34.85 37.69
CA ASN A 252 46.49 -35.85 37.14
C ASN A 252 45.14 -35.32 36.59
N HIS A 253 44.60 -36.10 35.63
CA HIS A 253 43.23 -36.60 35.36
C HIS A 253 41.93 -35.71 35.41
N GLU A 254 41.15 -35.86 34.33
CA GLU A 254 39.69 -36.17 34.24
C GLU A 254 38.59 -35.08 34.01
N LYS A 255 37.97 -35.13 32.80
CA LYS A 255 36.53 -35.21 32.37
C LYS A 255 35.43 -34.20 32.86
N ILE A 256 34.72 -33.59 31.86
CA ILE A 256 33.27 -33.26 31.59
C ILE A 256 32.42 -32.65 32.77
N GLU A 257 31.59 -31.60 32.69
CA GLU A 257 30.48 -31.24 31.77
C GLU A 257 30.07 -29.74 31.86
N VAL A 258 29.10 -29.39 31.00
CA VAL A 258 28.40 -28.16 30.57
C VAL A 258 27.66 -27.35 31.67
N GLN A 259 27.59 -26.01 31.58
CA GLN A 259 26.37 -25.21 31.20
C GLN A 259 26.34 -23.75 31.74
N GLU A 260 25.85 -22.88 30.85
CA GLU A 260 25.29 -21.51 30.88
C GLU A 260 25.03 -20.79 32.22
N ASP A 261 25.37 -19.49 32.32
CA ASP A 261 24.43 -18.37 32.09
C ASP A 261 25.07 -16.97 32.33
N SER A 262 24.53 -15.97 31.62
CA SER A 262 24.79 -14.50 31.62
C SER A 262 24.74 -13.83 33.03
N PRO A 263 25.26 -12.59 33.30
CA PRO A 263 24.81 -11.32 32.65
C PRO A 263 25.71 -10.03 32.69
N VAL A 264 25.52 -9.14 31.70
CA VAL A 264 25.16 -7.68 31.79
C VAL A 264 26.15 -6.55 32.22
N TYR A 265 26.16 -5.47 31.39
CA TYR A 265 26.55 -4.02 31.50
C TYR A 265 28.00 -3.66 31.93
N GLN A 266 28.68 -2.56 31.54
CA GLN A 266 28.47 -1.22 30.93
C GLN A 266 29.93 -0.73 30.55
N ASP A 267 30.27 0.10 29.56
CA ASP A 267 30.03 1.55 29.43
C ASP A 267 30.65 2.08 28.11
N GLU A 268 29.95 3.07 27.55
CA GLU A 268 30.36 4.30 26.86
C GLU A 268 31.72 4.45 26.14
N ALA A 269 31.65 4.81 24.85
CA ALA A 269 32.40 5.96 24.28
C ALA A 269 31.80 6.39 22.93
N GLU A 270 31.26 7.60 22.92
CA GLU A 270 30.82 8.42 21.79
C GLU A 270 32.03 9.02 21.05
N GLU A 271 32.04 9.04 19.70
CA GLU A 271 32.35 10.25 18.91
C GLU A 271 32.03 10.07 17.41
N THR A 272 30.95 10.74 17.02
CA THR A 272 30.77 11.60 15.82
C THR A 272 31.46 11.27 14.49
N LEU A 273 30.65 11.07 13.45
CA LEU A 273 30.73 11.91 12.24
C LEU A 273 29.36 11.98 11.56
N ALA A 274 28.54 12.94 12.00
CA ALA A 274 27.44 13.45 11.22
C ALA A 274 27.99 14.58 10.34
N ASP A 275 27.99 14.39 9.02
CA ASP A 275 27.76 15.50 8.11
C ASP A 275 27.12 14.98 6.82
N THR A 276 26.15 15.75 6.31
CA THR A 276 25.38 15.59 5.07
C THR A 276 24.25 14.53 5.01
N LEU A 277 23.04 14.94 5.41
CA LEU A 277 21.92 15.19 4.48
C LEU A 277 20.67 15.65 5.24
N ASP A 278 20.69 16.90 5.70
CA ASP A 278 19.46 17.67 5.91
C ASP A 278 18.91 18.10 4.55
N ASN A 279 17.79 17.50 4.16
CA ASN A 279 16.60 18.15 3.58
C ASN A 279 15.72 17.07 2.96
N PHE A 280 14.69 16.61 3.68
CA PHE A 280 13.32 16.39 3.22
C PHE A 280 12.51 15.63 4.29
N VAL A 281 11.92 16.38 5.21
CA VAL A 281 10.60 16.10 5.78
C VAL A 281 9.90 17.45 5.68
N GLU A 282 8.77 17.60 4.99
CA GLU A 282 7.47 17.39 5.62
C GLU A 282 6.36 17.47 4.55
N ALA A 283 5.44 16.51 4.57
CA ALA A 283 3.99 16.69 4.39
C ALA A 283 3.29 15.34 4.15
N THR A 284 3.00 14.63 5.24
CA THR A 284 1.86 13.72 5.30
C THR A 284 0.84 14.37 6.22
N ASP A 285 -0.31 14.77 5.69
CA ASP A 285 -1.49 15.05 6.52
C ASP A 285 -2.76 14.61 5.79
N THR A 286 -3.25 13.46 6.23
CA THR A 286 -4.63 13.01 6.18
C THR A 286 -5.47 13.81 7.17
N PRO A 287 -6.68 14.30 6.82
CA PRO A 287 -7.51 15.02 7.77
C PRO A 287 -8.38 14.06 8.59
N GLY A 288 -7.97 13.82 9.84
CA GLY A 288 -8.82 13.33 10.93
C GLY A 288 -9.27 14.52 11.79
N SER A 289 -10.57 14.76 11.84
CA SER A 289 -11.21 15.76 12.69
C SER A 289 -11.56 15.12 14.05
N GLU A 290 -10.96 15.59 15.14
CA GLU A 290 -11.51 15.40 16.48
C GLU A 290 -11.89 16.73 17.11
N GLY A 291 -13.03 16.73 17.80
CA GLY A 291 -13.39 17.77 18.75
C GLY A 291 -14.87 17.81 19.12
N SER A 292 -15.33 16.90 19.99
CA SER A 292 -16.09 17.28 21.19
C SER A 292 -16.35 16.07 22.09
N LEU A 293 -15.91 16.18 23.34
CA LEU A 293 -16.08 15.20 24.41
C LEU A 293 -17.41 15.37 25.17
N LEU A 294 -17.80 14.25 25.80
CA LEU A 294 -18.71 14.03 26.94
C LEU A 294 -20.23 13.97 26.66
N ASN A 295 -20.78 12.75 26.68
CA ASN A 295 -21.34 12.20 27.92
C ASN A 295 -21.52 10.68 27.89
N LYS A 296 -21.35 10.10 29.08
CA LYS A 296 -21.31 8.69 29.46
C LYS A 296 -22.72 8.09 29.57
N ALA A 297 -22.95 6.93 28.98
CA ALA A 297 -23.91 5.93 29.44
C ALA A 297 -23.55 4.56 28.84
N GLU A 298 -23.57 3.54 29.71
CA GLU A 298 -23.45 2.10 29.46
C GLU A 298 -24.49 1.64 28.40
N GLU A 299 -24.39 0.53 27.67
CA GLU A 299 -24.12 -0.83 28.11
C GLU A 299 -24.08 -1.77 26.87
N ASN A 300 -23.42 -2.92 27.06
CA ASN A 300 -23.63 -4.22 26.42
C ASN A 300 -23.05 -4.56 25.02
N ALA A 301 -22.16 -5.54 25.10
CA ALA A 301 -21.58 -6.37 24.06
C ALA A 301 -22.63 -7.19 23.29
N LYS A 302 -22.36 -7.41 22.00
CA LYS A 302 -22.51 -8.72 21.36
C LYS A 302 -21.67 -8.82 20.10
N GLU A 303 -20.83 -9.83 20.16
CA GLU A 303 -19.95 -10.43 19.17
C GLU A 303 -20.69 -10.93 17.93
N SER A 304 -20.11 -10.71 16.74
CA SER A 304 -20.06 -11.75 15.71
C SER A 304 -18.95 -11.44 14.69
N GLU A 305 -17.94 -12.30 14.69
CA GLU A 305 -17.01 -12.47 13.59
C GLU A 305 -17.75 -12.80 12.30
N ARG A 306 -17.35 -12.16 11.18
CA ARG A 306 -17.44 -12.70 9.82
C ARG A 306 -16.67 -11.79 8.86
N GLU A 307 -15.46 -12.22 8.48
CA GLU A 307 -15.03 -12.03 7.09
C GLU A 307 -15.81 -13.03 6.21
N PRO A 308 -16.04 -12.71 4.92
CA PRO A 308 -15.08 -13.21 3.94
C PRO A 308 -14.83 -12.31 2.72
N ALA A 309 -13.64 -12.54 2.16
CA ALA A 309 -13.31 -12.69 0.75
C ALA A 309 -13.46 -11.49 -0.21
N VAL A 310 -12.27 -11.05 -0.63
CA VAL A 310 -11.95 -10.37 -1.88
C VAL A 310 -12.33 -11.27 -3.07
N GLU A 311 -13.23 -10.81 -3.93
CA GLU A 311 -13.39 -11.33 -5.29
C GLU A 311 -12.88 -10.29 -6.30
N SER A 312 -12.10 -10.81 -7.24
CA SER A 312 -11.39 -10.13 -8.31
C SER A 312 -12.14 -10.22 -9.65
N GLU A 313 -11.87 -9.24 -10.52
CA GLU A 313 -12.09 -9.20 -11.99
C GLU A 313 -13.54 -8.93 -12.45
N THR A 314 -13.85 -7.69 -12.88
CA THR A 314 -13.74 -7.12 -14.24
C THR A 314 -14.43 -7.93 -15.34
N ASP A 315 -15.51 -7.38 -15.90
CA ASP A 315 -15.69 -7.36 -17.35
C ASP A 315 -16.58 -6.17 -17.77
N LEU A 316 -15.95 -5.16 -18.38
CA LEU A 316 -16.59 -3.94 -18.88
C LEU A 316 -16.73 -4.10 -20.40
N LYS A 317 -17.87 -4.61 -20.87
CA LYS A 317 -18.15 -4.70 -22.32
C LYS A 317 -18.49 -3.33 -22.89
N THR A 318 -17.60 -2.88 -23.77
CA THR A 318 -17.73 -1.78 -24.71
C THR A 318 -18.74 -2.16 -25.80
N GLY A 319 -19.69 -1.27 -26.07
CA GLY A 319 -20.58 -1.36 -27.23
C GLY A 319 -20.23 -0.26 -28.23
N GLU A 320 -19.95 -0.64 -29.47
CA GLU A 320 -19.99 0.22 -30.65
C GLU A 320 -20.88 -0.43 -31.73
N PRO A 321 -21.38 0.36 -32.71
CA PRO A 321 -22.72 0.19 -33.26
C PRO A 321 -22.77 -0.67 -34.52
N GLU A 322 -23.88 -1.41 -34.68
CA GLU A 322 -24.20 -2.06 -35.96
C GLU A 322 -24.89 -1.11 -36.93
N SER A 323 -24.32 -1.01 -38.13
CA SER A 323 -24.93 -0.50 -39.35
C SER A 323 -25.28 -1.67 -40.30
N SER A 324 -26.46 -1.66 -40.89
CA SER A 324 -26.77 -2.24 -42.22
C SER A 324 -28.21 -1.82 -42.59
N GLU A 325 -28.39 -0.97 -43.62
CA GLU A 325 -28.76 -1.33 -45.01
C GLU A 325 -30.02 -2.23 -45.09
N GLU A 326 -31.18 -1.65 -45.38
CA GLU A 326 -31.77 -1.47 -46.73
C GLU A 326 -32.34 -2.79 -47.31
N VAL A 327 -33.68 -2.94 -47.20
CA VAL A 327 -34.45 -3.84 -48.08
C VAL A 327 -35.70 -3.13 -48.57
N ILE A 328 -35.71 -2.95 -49.89
CA ILE A 328 -36.77 -2.48 -50.78
C ILE A 328 -38.02 -3.38 -50.64
N ASN A 329 -39.21 -2.78 -50.55
CA ASN A 329 -40.39 -3.37 -51.17
C ASN A 329 -41.38 -2.31 -51.66
N LYS A 330 -41.70 -2.44 -52.93
CA LYS A 330 -42.54 -1.58 -53.77
C LYS A 330 -43.74 -2.43 -54.18
N VAL A 331 -44.94 -2.14 -53.69
CA VAL A 331 -46.19 -2.62 -54.31
C VAL A 331 -47.28 -1.55 -54.17
N SER A 332 -47.91 -1.32 -55.31
CA SER A 332 -48.96 -0.39 -55.72
C SER A 332 -50.16 -0.20 -54.79
N ALA A 333 -50.64 1.05 -54.72
CA ALA A 333 -51.98 1.47 -55.14
C ALA A 333 -52.03 3.00 -55.23
#